data_AF-A0A9E3HBA5-F1
#
_entry.id   AF-A0A9E3HBA5-F1
#
_cell.length_a   1.000
_cell.length_b   1.000
_cell.length_c   1.000
_cell.angle_alpha   90.00
_cell.angle_beta   90.00
_cell.angle_gamma   90.00
#
_symmetry.space_group_name_H-M   'P 1'
#
loop_
_entity.id
_entity.type
_entity.pdbx_description
1 polymer ?
#
loop_
_entity_poly.entity_id
_entity_poly.type
_entity_poly.pdbx_seq_one_letter_code
_entity_poly.pdbx_strand_id
1 'polypeptide(L)'
;MLSSKDKSTNTEFSDQQKVQSDTQILCKQGIEREQVFQLIENFLSFEACLYHQVVPLKMEDNSLLLGMVNQEDNAALDYVHRILSYINCTLVLKNITGDIHRKILSSYLNYKNTSHSATQEQPEQQSTSTPQPPTNSNLTQTENTLLELDSLPNPQANSMSHPVVVTNPHTTEAKQTEQGNYHVVTTGNLPILSVPTAEEFSPVETLLTLPPKKLLEELLGRVLAGGIGRLYLERLPYTGRILWSENGVLQSVLEKVPLSVFQGVMNELKRFGSLPVITLAEPKQVERECLYQQDRLLLRLRVMPGMYGEEATLQVLRGAALKFYQQQQLTRLSRDALSISQQLSYKLHELQERILVSRNVNSSQIESFNALNNLLQNLDQHIKKLTIENSEPPTK
;
A
#
# COMPACT_ATOMS: atom_id res chain seq x y z
N MET A 1 -45.83 -70.38 19.45
CA MET A 1 -46.76 -69.45 18.76
C MET A 1 -46.09 -68.96 17.49
N LEU A 2 -46.75 -69.25 16.35
CA LEU A 2 -46.79 -68.56 15.05
C LEU A 2 -45.65 -67.66 14.53
N SER A 3 -45.23 -68.00 13.30
CA SER A 3 -45.12 -67.15 12.09
C SER A 3 -43.79 -66.47 11.74
N SER A 4 -43.11 -67.08 10.75
CA SER A 4 -42.91 -66.59 9.37
C SER A 4 -42.97 -65.08 9.08
N LYS A 5 -42.04 -64.58 8.24
CA LYS A 5 -42.27 -64.18 6.82
C LYS A 5 -41.43 -62.96 6.37
N ASP A 6 -40.57 -63.24 5.38
CA ASP A 6 -40.25 -62.51 4.14
C ASP A 6 -40.42 -60.98 3.97
N LYS A 7 -39.49 -60.49 3.12
CA LYS A 7 -39.63 -59.58 1.97
C LYS A 7 -39.25 -58.10 2.10
N SER A 8 -38.04 -57.82 1.58
CA SER A 8 -37.71 -56.98 0.41
C SER A 8 -38.45 -55.65 0.18
N THR A 9 -37.69 -54.58 -0.07
CA THR A 9 -37.59 -53.98 -1.42
C THR A 9 -36.39 -53.03 -1.55
N ASN A 10 -35.79 -53.10 -2.75
CA ASN A 10 -34.71 -52.29 -3.31
C ASN A 10 -34.88 -50.78 -3.14
N THR A 11 -33.75 -50.07 -3.09
CA THR A 11 -33.47 -48.94 -3.99
C THR A 11 -31.95 -48.82 -4.12
N GLU A 12 -31.46 -49.05 -5.33
CA GLU A 12 -30.13 -48.64 -5.80
C GLU A 12 -29.94 -47.14 -5.55
N PHE A 13 -28.74 -46.67 -5.19
CA PHE A 13 -28.00 -45.65 -5.93
C PHE A 13 -26.78 -45.15 -5.15
N SER A 14 -25.62 -45.26 -5.81
CA SER A 14 -24.43 -44.42 -5.72
C SER A 14 -23.62 -44.37 -4.40
N ASP A 15 -22.69 -45.31 -4.29
CA ASP A 15 -21.32 -45.03 -3.86
C ASP A 15 -20.64 -44.11 -4.89
N GLN A 16 -20.95 -42.81 -4.84
CA GLN A 16 -20.19 -41.74 -5.50
C GLN A 16 -20.64 -40.37 -4.96
N GLN A 17 -20.67 -40.21 -3.65
CA GLN A 17 -20.91 -38.90 -3.02
C GLN A 17 -20.24 -38.81 -1.64
N LYS A 18 -18.90 -38.84 -1.61
CA LYS A 18 -18.16 -38.57 -0.36
C LYS A 18 -16.83 -37.83 -0.52
N VAL A 19 -16.68 -37.06 -1.61
CA VAL A 19 -15.47 -36.24 -1.84
C VAL A 19 -15.81 -34.77 -2.21
N GLN A 20 -17.07 -34.33 -2.07
CA GLN A 20 -17.49 -32.97 -2.50
C GLN A 20 -18.01 -32.06 -1.38
N SER A 21 -17.73 -32.36 -0.11
CA SER A 21 -18.26 -31.56 1.01
C SER A 21 -17.31 -30.48 1.56
N ASP A 22 -16.00 -30.60 1.36
CA ASP A 22 -15.04 -29.74 2.07
C ASP A 22 -14.61 -28.47 1.32
N THR A 23 -15.05 -28.31 0.07
CA THR A 23 -14.74 -27.11 -0.75
C THR A 23 -15.85 -26.06 -0.73
N GLN A 24 -16.98 -26.29 -0.03
CA GLN A 24 -18.13 -25.37 -0.05
C GLN A 24 -18.26 -24.41 1.13
N ILE A 25 -17.34 -24.39 2.11
CA ILE A 25 -17.43 -23.48 3.28
C ILE A 25 -16.51 -22.24 3.16
N LEU A 26 -16.47 -21.60 2.00
CA LEU A 26 -15.90 -20.24 1.89
C LEU A 26 -16.72 -19.30 0.99
N CYS A 27 -17.82 -19.79 0.41
CA CYS A 27 -18.61 -19.04 -0.58
C CYS A 27 -20.00 -18.61 -0.10
N LYS A 28 -20.22 -18.52 1.22
CA LYS A 28 -21.38 -17.80 1.77
C LYS A 28 -21.01 -16.37 2.13
N GLN A 29 -21.15 -15.52 1.11
CA GLN A 29 -21.65 -14.14 1.14
C GLN A 29 -21.06 -13.17 2.18
N GLY A 30 -20.13 -12.33 1.70
CA GLY A 30 -19.98 -10.91 2.08
C GLY A 30 -19.48 -10.59 3.48
N ILE A 31 -20.20 -11.07 4.50
CA ILE A 31 -20.05 -10.72 5.91
C ILE A 31 -18.84 -11.42 6.55
N GLU A 32 -18.51 -12.64 6.13
CA GLU A 32 -17.34 -13.38 6.64
C GLU A 32 -16.00 -12.75 6.18
N ARG A 33 -15.96 -12.13 5.00
CA ARG A 33 -14.73 -11.54 4.45
C ARG A 33 -14.34 -10.25 5.18
N GLU A 34 -15.33 -9.41 5.46
CA GLU A 34 -15.14 -8.17 6.20
C GLU A 34 -14.62 -8.45 7.61
N GLN A 35 -15.14 -9.49 8.27
CA GLN A 35 -14.70 -9.90 9.60
C GLN A 35 -13.25 -10.38 9.59
N VAL A 36 -12.86 -11.20 8.62
CA VAL A 36 -11.46 -11.62 8.44
C VAL A 36 -10.55 -10.41 8.26
N PHE A 37 -10.95 -9.44 7.44
CA PHE A 37 -10.13 -8.25 7.16
C PHE A 37 -9.99 -7.36 8.39
N GLN A 38 -11.07 -7.14 9.14
CA GLN A 38 -11.03 -6.41 10.41
C GLN A 38 -10.15 -7.11 11.45
N LEU A 39 -10.20 -8.44 11.53
CA LEU A 39 -9.33 -9.22 12.41
C LEU A 39 -7.86 -9.13 11.98
N ILE A 40 -7.57 -9.07 10.67
CA ILE A 40 -6.21 -8.85 10.17
C ILE A 40 -5.71 -7.45 10.53
N GLU A 41 -6.59 -6.45 10.54
CA GLU A 41 -6.24 -5.06 10.87
C GLU A 41 -6.04 -4.84 12.37
N ASN A 42 -6.93 -5.41 13.18
CA ASN A 42 -7.05 -5.05 14.60
C ASN A 42 -6.48 -6.11 15.54
N PHE A 43 -6.29 -7.35 15.08
CA PHE A 43 -5.89 -8.46 15.95
C PHE A 43 -4.60 -9.15 15.48
N LEU A 44 -4.59 -9.76 14.29
CA LEU A 44 -3.44 -10.50 13.77
C LEU A 44 -2.93 -9.85 12.50
N SER A 45 -1.90 -9.00 12.63
CA SER A 45 -1.39 -8.19 11.51
C SER A 45 -1.14 -9.01 10.23
N PHE A 46 -1.30 -8.37 9.07
CA PHE A 46 -1.08 -8.99 7.77
C PHE A 46 0.28 -9.70 7.67
N GLU A 47 1.34 -9.10 8.21
CA GLU A 47 2.69 -9.64 8.19
C GLU A 47 2.82 -10.87 9.09
N ALA A 48 2.19 -10.87 10.26
CA ALA A 48 2.12 -12.06 11.10
C ALA A 48 1.37 -13.19 10.40
N CYS A 49 0.26 -12.87 9.72
CA CYS A 49 -0.50 -13.84 8.93
C CYS A 49 0.35 -14.43 7.79
N LEU A 50 1.16 -13.61 7.13
CA LEU A 50 2.05 -14.02 6.06
C LEU A 50 3.22 -14.88 6.57
N TYR A 51 3.90 -14.43 7.62
CA TYR A 51 5.11 -15.07 8.15
C TYR A 51 4.81 -16.43 8.80
N HIS A 52 3.81 -16.47 9.67
CA HIS A 52 3.42 -17.70 10.37
C HIS A 52 2.45 -18.57 9.56
N GLN A 53 2.09 -18.15 8.34
CA GLN A 53 1.13 -18.85 7.48
C GLN A 53 -0.21 -19.16 8.19
N VAL A 54 -0.69 -18.18 8.94
CA VAL A 54 -1.94 -18.25 9.71
C VAL A 54 -2.89 -17.13 9.27
N VAL A 55 -4.19 -17.28 9.51
CA VAL A 55 -5.19 -16.23 9.23
C VAL A 55 -6.31 -16.29 10.26
N PRO A 56 -6.74 -15.16 10.86
CA PRO A 56 -7.93 -15.16 11.69
C PRO A 56 -9.17 -15.31 10.81
N LEU A 57 -9.95 -16.36 11.00
CA LEU A 57 -11.12 -16.67 10.15
C LEU A 57 -12.40 -16.06 10.70
N LYS A 58 -12.60 -16.13 12.01
CA LYS A 58 -13.73 -15.50 12.72
C LYS A 58 -13.44 -15.43 14.22
N MET A 59 -14.19 -14.59 14.90
CA MET A 59 -14.21 -14.50 16.36
C MET A 59 -15.64 -14.69 16.84
N GLU A 60 -15.88 -15.71 17.66
CA GLU A 60 -17.17 -16.07 18.23
C GLU A 60 -17.00 -16.37 19.71
N ASP A 61 -17.83 -15.82 20.60
CA ASP A 61 -17.89 -16.15 22.02
C ASP A 61 -16.52 -16.27 22.72
N ASN A 62 -15.70 -15.22 22.61
CA ASN A 62 -14.34 -15.19 23.17
C ASN A 62 -13.41 -16.30 22.66
N SER A 63 -13.69 -16.83 21.47
CA SER A 63 -12.92 -17.90 20.83
C SER A 63 -12.52 -17.47 19.41
N LEU A 64 -11.22 -17.54 19.13
CA LEU A 64 -10.67 -17.25 17.81
C LEU A 64 -10.62 -18.53 16.99
N LEU A 65 -11.31 -18.54 15.84
CA LEU A 65 -11.07 -19.54 14.81
C LEU A 65 -9.87 -19.11 13.96
N LEU A 66 -8.77 -19.84 14.06
CA LEU A 66 -7.55 -19.57 13.32
C LEU A 66 -7.35 -20.60 12.22
N GLY A 67 -7.20 -20.13 10.98
CA GLY A 67 -6.75 -20.93 9.86
C GLY A 67 -5.23 -21.06 9.88
N MET A 68 -4.69 -22.28 9.85
CA MET A 68 -3.24 -22.53 9.74
C MET A 68 -2.93 -23.42 8.54
N VAL A 69 -1.85 -23.10 7.81
CA VAL A 69 -1.36 -23.97 6.72
C VAL A 69 -0.71 -25.24 7.26
N ASN A 70 -0.02 -25.13 8.39
CA ASN A 70 0.54 -26.26 9.13
C ASN A 70 0.14 -26.16 10.61
N GLN A 71 -0.69 -27.08 11.09
CA GLN A 71 -1.16 -27.09 12.49
C GLN A 71 -0.09 -27.52 13.49
N GLU A 72 1.02 -28.10 13.03
CA GLU A 72 2.14 -28.53 13.87
C GLU A 72 3.22 -27.45 14.03
N ASP A 73 3.03 -26.26 13.45
CA ASP A 73 3.94 -25.14 13.61
C ASP A 73 3.81 -24.54 15.02
N ASN A 74 4.61 -25.08 15.94
CA ASN A 74 4.64 -24.64 17.34
C ASN A 74 5.09 -23.19 17.49
N ALA A 75 5.91 -22.64 16.58
CA ALA A 75 6.33 -21.25 16.64
C ALA A 75 5.16 -20.31 16.29
N ALA A 76 4.37 -20.68 15.29
CA ALA A 76 3.13 -19.97 14.95
C ALA A 76 2.08 -20.09 16.07
N LEU A 77 1.91 -21.27 16.66
CA LEU A 77 1.00 -21.47 17.78
C LEU A 77 1.42 -20.67 19.02
N ASP A 78 2.69 -20.71 19.40
CA ASP A 78 3.20 -19.96 20.56
C ASP A 78 3.01 -18.45 20.35
N TYR A 79 3.30 -17.95 19.15
CA TYR A 79 3.03 -16.56 18.78
C TYR A 79 1.55 -16.18 18.97
N VAL A 80 0.62 -16.99 18.45
CA VAL A 80 -0.82 -16.71 18.57
C VAL A 80 -1.34 -16.89 20.00
N HIS A 81 -0.89 -17.93 20.71
CA HIS A 81 -1.24 -18.15 22.11
C HIS A 81 -0.78 -17.01 23.00
N ARG A 82 0.41 -16.47 22.76
CA ARG A 82 0.90 -15.29 23.46
C ARG A 82 -0.04 -14.11 23.27
N ILE A 83 -0.51 -13.85 22.04
CA ILE A 83 -1.50 -12.80 21.76
C ILE A 83 -2.83 -13.08 22.48
N LEU A 84 -3.35 -14.31 22.41
CA LEU A 84 -4.63 -14.70 23.01
C LEU A 84 -4.62 -14.63 24.55
N SER A 85 -3.47 -14.89 25.18
CA SER A 85 -3.31 -14.82 26.64
C SER A 85 -3.62 -13.44 27.21
N TYR A 86 -3.42 -12.37 26.43
CA TYR A 86 -3.70 -11.00 26.86
C TYR A 86 -5.18 -10.62 26.77
N ILE A 87 -5.97 -11.35 25.97
CA ILE A 87 -7.38 -11.04 25.70
C ILE A 87 -8.35 -12.09 26.23
N ASN A 88 -7.87 -13.02 27.07
CA ASN A 88 -8.66 -14.11 27.67
C ASN A 88 -9.53 -14.85 26.65
N CYS A 89 -8.98 -15.12 25.47
CA CYS A 89 -9.68 -15.82 24.40
C CYS A 89 -9.14 -17.22 24.18
N THR A 90 -10.01 -18.15 23.79
CA THR A 90 -9.61 -19.52 23.45
C THR A 90 -9.26 -19.65 21.97
N LEU A 91 -8.44 -20.65 21.62
CA LEU A 91 -7.99 -20.89 20.25
C LEU A 91 -8.67 -22.13 19.67
N VAL A 92 -9.28 -21.98 18.49
CA VAL A 92 -9.81 -23.10 17.70
C VAL A 92 -9.05 -23.15 16.38
N LEU A 93 -8.37 -24.27 16.12
CA LEU A 93 -7.55 -24.44 14.92
C LEU A 93 -8.36 -25.04 13.76
N LYS A 94 -8.20 -24.46 12.58
CA LYS A 94 -8.72 -25.00 11.32
C LYS A 94 -7.57 -25.15 10.33
N ASN A 95 -7.39 -26.35 9.80
CA ASN A 95 -6.41 -26.57 8.74
C ASN A 95 -6.89 -25.89 7.45
N ILE A 96 -6.03 -25.11 6.82
CA ILE A 96 -6.28 -24.48 5.52
C ILE A 96 -5.15 -24.82 4.56
N THR A 97 -5.44 -24.93 3.25
CA THR A 97 -4.36 -25.12 2.28
C THR A 97 -3.62 -23.80 2.05
N GLY A 98 -2.36 -23.90 1.60
CA GLY A 98 -1.57 -22.71 1.23
C GLY A 98 -2.21 -21.86 0.13
N ASP A 99 -3.02 -22.46 -0.74
CA ASP A 99 -3.78 -21.73 -1.77
C ASP A 99 -4.91 -20.89 -1.17
N ILE A 100 -5.63 -21.43 -0.19
CA ILE A 100 -6.68 -20.69 0.54
C ILE A 100 -6.05 -19.53 1.29
N HIS A 101 -4.94 -19.78 2.00
CA HIS A 101 -4.17 -18.75 2.70
C HIS A 101 -3.77 -17.59 1.76
N ARG A 102 -3.10 -17.90 0.64
CA ARG A 102 -2.71 -16.90 -0.36
C ARG A 102 -3.91 -16.15 -0.93
N LYS A 103 -5.01 -16.84 -1.22
CA LYS A 103 -6.23 -16.23 -1.77
C LYS A 103 -6.83 -15.23 -0.78
N ILE A 104 -6.90 -15.55 0.50
CA ILE A 104 -7.40 -14.63 1.54
C ILE A 104 -6.51 -13.40 1.65
N LEU A 105 -5.19 -13.58 1.74
CA LEU A 105 -4.25 -12.46 1.86
C LEU A 105 -4.26 -11.57 0.61
N SER A 106 -4.33 -12.15 -0.59
CA SER A 106 -4.46 -11.37 -1.84
C SER A 106 -5.77 -10.58 -1.91
N SER A 107 -6.86 -11.16 -1.40
CA SER A 107 -8.18 -10.50 -1.37
C SER A 107 -8.16 -9.32 -0.40
N TYR A 108 -7.50 -9.49 0.76
CA TYR A 108 -7.30 -8.42 1.73
C TYR A 108 -6.47 -7.26 1.15
N LEU A 109 -5.37 -7.56 0.44
CA LEU A 109 -4.55 -6.53 -0.21
C LEU A 109 -5.33 -5.77 -1.28
N ASN A 110 -6.12 -6.48 -2.09
CA ASN A 110 -6.98 -5.85 -3.09
C ASN A 110 -8.01 -4.94 -2.41
N TYR A 111 -8.66 -5.40 -1.35
CA TYR A 111 -9.59 -4.61 -0.55
C TYR A 111 -8.95 -3.32 -0.04
N LYS A 112 -7.78 -3.38 0.59
CA LYS A 112 -7.02 -2.20 1.05
C LYS A 112 -6.74 -1.19 -0.08
N ASN A 113 -6.45 -1.68 -1.28
CA ASN A 113 -6.17 -0.83 -2.44
C ASN A 113 -7.43 -0.18 -3.02
N THR A 114 -8.58 -0.87 -3.00
CA THR A 114 -9.86 -0.31 -3.50
C THR A 114 -10.57 0.60 -2.50
N SER A 115 -10.50 0.31 -1.20
CA SER A 115 -11.18 1.10 -0.16
C SER A 115 -10.55 2.48 0.08
N HIS A 116 -9.32 2.71 -0.39
CA HIS A 116 -8.69 4.03 -0.38
C HIS A 116 -9.08 4.94 -1.56
N SER A 117 -9.82 4.43 -2.56
CA SER A 117 -10.20 5.19 -3.77
C SER A 117 -11.64 5.70 -3.79
N ALA A 118 -12.46 5.37 -2.78
CA ALA A 118 -13.92 5.65 -2.77
C ALA A 118 -14.35 6.78 -1.82
N THR A 119 -13.44 7.59 -1.29
CA THR A 119 -13.77 8.69 -0.36
C THR A 119 -13.34 10.04 -0.92
N GLN A 120 -13.89 10.42 -2.08
CA GLN A 120 -13.98 11.80 -2.53
C GLN A 120 -15.33 12.02 -3.23
N GLU A 121 -16.39 12.19 -2.44
CA GLU A 121 -17.62 12.86 -2.88
C GLU A 121 -18.03 13.90 -1.83
N GLN A 122 -18.32 15.11 -2.31
CA GLN A 122 -18.69 16.30 -1.54
C GLN A 122 -20.07 16.17 -0.88
N PRO A 123 -20.33 16.89 0.22
CA PRO A 123 -21.61 16.83 0.94
C PRO A 123 -22.67 17.74 0.29
N GLU A 124 -23.72 17.15 -0.27
CA GLU A 124 -24.97 17.87 -0.57
C GLU A 124 -25.90 17.85 0.65
N GLN A 125 -26.44 19.03 0.93
CA GLN A 125 -27.36 19.38 2.01
C GLN A 125 -28.70 18.67 1.85
N GLN A 126 -29.17 17.97 2.88
CA GLN A 126 -30.56 17.51 2.97
C GLN A 126 -31.32 18.26 4.07
N SER A 127 -32.15 19.19 3.61
CA SER A 127 -33.27 19.76 4.36
C SER A 127 -34.46 18.81 4.29
N THR A 128 -35.07 18.58 5.44
CA THR A 128 -36.28 17.78 5.70
C THR A 128 -37.52 18.29 4.96
N SER A 129 -38.31 17.40 4.35
CA SER A 129 -39.79 17.38 4.47
C SER A 129 -40.46 16.19 3.73
N THR A 130 -41.57 15.72 4.31
CA THR A 130 -42.54 14.70 3.85
C THR A 130 -43.96 15.37 3.84
N PRO A 131 -45.04 14.79 3.28
CA PRO A 131 -45.40 14.79 1.85
C PRO A 131 -46.86 15.24 1.49
N GLN A 132 -47.09 15.53 0.18
CA GLN A 132 -48.35 15.37 -0.63
C GLN A 132 -49.58 16.32 -0.44
N PRO A 133 -50.56 16.43 -1.40
CA PRO A 133 -50.65 16.08 -2.85
C PRO A 133 -51.36 17.20 -3.73
N PRO A 134 -52.14 16.96 -4.82
CA PRO A 134 -51.81 17.36 -6.19
C PRO A 134 -52.85 18.24 -6.95
N THR A 135 -52.46 19.13 -7.89
CA THR A 135 -53.44 19.70 -8.84
C THR A 135 -52.85 20.16 -10.18
N ASN A 136 -53.32 19.51 -11.25
CA ASN A 136 -53.62 19.92 -12.63
C ASN A 136 -52.91 21.09 -13.37
N SER A 137 -52.66 20.76 -14.65
CA SER A 137 -52.99 21.51 -15.89
C SER A 137 -51.98 22.47 -16.55
N ASN A 138 -51.47 21.98 -17.70
CA ASN A 138 -51.57 22.55 -19.06
C ASN A 138 -50.65 23.69 -19.58
N LEU A 139 -50.05 23.37 -20.76
CA LEU A 139 -49.86 24.17 -22.00
C LEU A 139 -48.86 25.35 -21.91
N THR A 140 -47.98 25.71 -22.86
CA THR A 140 -47.81 25.50 -24.33
C THR A 140 -46.42 26.10 -24.71
N GLN A 141 -45.60 25.48 -25.57
CA GLN A 141 -45.20 25.94 -26.94
C GLN A 141 -45.50 27.43 -27.22
N THR A 142 -44.65 28.32 -27.74
CA THR A 142 -43.61 28.37 -28.81
C THR A 142 -43.04 29.82 -28.70
N GLU A 143 -41.81 30.20 -29.08
CA GLU A 143 -41.37 30.47 -30.46
C GLU A 143 -39.94 31.09 -30.44
N ASN A 144 -39.08 30.55 -31.31
CA ASN A 144 -37.93 31.11 -32.07
C ASN A 144 -37.33 32.48 -31.72
N THR A 145 -35.98 32.59 -31.73
CA THR A 145 -35.21 33.43 -32.69
C THR A 145 -33.72 33.02 -32.73
N LEU A 146 -33.21 33.00 -33.95
CA LEU A 146 -31.90 32.67 -34.53
C LEU A 146 -30.74 33.60 -34.07
N LEU A 147 -29.50 33.09 -33.93
CA LEU A 147 -28.28 33.53 -34.68
C LEU A 147 -26.94 33.11 -34.01
N GLU A 148 -26.13 32.47 -34.86
CA GLU A 148 -24.66 32.56 -35.05
C GLU A 148 -23.61 32.09 -34.01
N LEU A 149 -22.75 31.21 -34.54
CA LEU A 149 -21.40 30.87 -34.06
C LEU A 149 -20.45 32.07 -34.27
N ASP A 150 -19.52 32.33 -33.34
CA ASP A 150 -18.09 32.20 -33.67
C ASP A 150 -17.13 32.34 -32.46
N SER A 151 -16.04 31.56 -32.56
CA SER A 151 -14.66 31.79 -32.09
C SER A 151 -14.29 32.05 -30.60
N LEU A 152 -13.41 31.17 -30.11
CA LEU A 152 -12.54 31.32 -28.92
C LEU A 152 -11.40 32.35 -29.17
N PRO A 153 -10.96 33.11 -28.14
CA PRO A 153 -9.74 33.91 -28.22
C PRO A 153 -8.52 33.21 -27.58
N ASN A 154 -7.39 33.31 -28.27
CA ASN A 154 -6.02 33.07 -27.77
C ASN A 154 -5.37 34.43 -27.44
N PRO A 155 -4.48 34.51 -26.42
CA PRO A 155 -3.23 35.28 -26.62
C PRO A 155 -2.02 34.63 -25.89
N GLN A 156 -0.95 34.26 -26.60
CA GLN A 156 0.27 35.04 -26.92
C GLN A 156 1.51 34.66 -26.07
N ALA A 157 2.54 34.20 -26.78
CA ALA A 157 3.91 34.06 -26.31
C ALA A 157 4.66 35.40 -26.44
N ASN A 158 5.50 35.73 -25.46
CA ASN A 158 6.38 36.90 -25.51
C ASN A 158 7.84 36.45 -25.36
N SER A 159 8.63 36.67 -26.41
CA SER A 159 10.09 36.56 -26.44
C SER A 159 10.70 37.96 -26.34
N MET A 160 11.68 38.17 -25.47
CA MET A 160 12.58 39.34 -25.48
C MET A 160 13.99 38.95 -25.00
N SER A 161 14.89 38.80 -25.96
CA SER A 161 16.22 39.45 -26.09
C SER A 161 17.19 39.54 -24.90
N HIS A 162 18.39 38.98 -25.10
CA HIS A 162 19.64 39.22 -24.36
C HIS A 162 20.19 40.66 -24.53
N PRO A 163 21.20 41.04 -23.72
CA PRO A 163 22.47 41.36 -24.36
C PRO A 163 23.69 40.66 -23.74
N VAL A 164 24.65 40.45 -24.64
CA VAL A 164 25.97 39.83 -24.52
C VAL A 164 26.97 40.79 -23.86
N VAL A 165 27.84 40.30 -22.98
CA VAL A 165 29.15 40.89 -22.72
C VAL A 165 30.22 39.84 -22.98
N VAL A 166 31.05 40.15 -23.97
CA VAL A 166 32.24 39.42 -24.40
C VAL A 166 33.39 39.72 -23.43
N THR A 167 34.14 38.70 -23.04
CA THR A 167 35.61 38.77 -22.91
C THR A 167 36.20 37.37 -22.71
N ASN A 168 37.04 36.97 -23.66
CA ASN A 168 38.11 35.95 -23.57
C ASN A 168 39.29 36.56 -24.34
N PRO A 169 40.58 36.32 -24.00
CA PRO A 169 41.21 35.06 -24.44
C PRO A 169 42.42 34.53 -23.62
N HIS A 170 42.66 33.22 -23.75
CA HIS A 170 43.94 32.49 -23.99
C HIS A 170 43.76 31.04 -23.51
N THR A 171 43.41 30.08 -24.37
CA THR A 171 44.29 29.25 -25.24
C THR A 171 45.44 28.56 -24.50
N THR A 172 45.39 27.23 -24.34
CA THR A 172 46.40 26.28 -24.84
C THR A 172 45.78 24.87 -24.91
N GLU A 173 46.10 24.19 -26.01
CA GLU A 173 45.63 22.90 -26.49
C GLU A 173 46.16 21.69 -25.69
N ALA A 174 45.39 20.60 -25.64
CA ALA A 174 45.87 19.25 -25.96
C ALA A 174 44.70 18.27 -26.15
N LYS A 175 44.74 17.55 -27.27
CA LYS A 175 43.77 16.58 -27.78
C LYS A 175 43.84 15.22 -27.07
N GLN A 176 42.66 14.61 -26.93
CA GLN A 176 42.29 13.21 -27.21
C GLN A 176 43.05 12.10 -26.45
N THR A 177 42.32 11.21 -25.77
CA THR A 177 41.91 9.90 -26.35
C THR A 177 40.76 9.31 -25.51
N GLU A 178 39.79 8.74 -26.21
CA GLU A 178 38.63 8.00 -25.72
C GLU A 178 39.04 6.77 -24.91
N GLN A 179 38.25 6.42 -23.88
CA GLN A 179 37.69 5.06 -23.72
C GLN A 179 36.71 5.03 -22.54
N GLY A 180 35.62 4.29 -22.75
CA GLY A 180 34.43 4.34 -21.94
C GLY A 180 34.65 3.97 -20.48
N ASN A 181 33.93 4.68 -19.63
CA ASN A 181 33.21 4.03 -18.55
C ASN A 181 32.01 4.91 -18.22
N TYR A 182 30.83 4.50 -18.65
CA TYR A 182 29.61 4.89 -17.93
C TYR A 182 29.68 4.20 -16.58
N HIS A 183 30.49 4.73 -15.66
CA HIS A 183 30.24 4.53 -14.27
C HIS A 183 28.92 5.23 -13.99
N VAL A 184 27.87 4.42 -13.90
CA VAL A 184 26.65 4.75 -13.17
C VAL A 184 27.10 5.16 -11.78
N VAL A 185 27.31 6.45 -11.59
CA VAL A 185 27.48 7.05 -10.28
C VAL A 185 26.10 7.14 -9.68
N THR A 186 25.69 6.09 -8.96
CA THR A 186 24.89 6.27 -7.74
C THR A 186 25.04 5.04 -6.83
N THR A 187 26.22 4.85 -6.28
CA THR A 187 26.32 4.21 -4.96
C THR A 187 26.86 5.25 -3.98
N GLY A 188 26.18 5.37 -2.84
CA GLY A 188 26.85 5.69 -1.59
C GLY A 188 26.69 7.10 -1.05
N ASN A 189 25.47 7.50 -0.66
CA ASN A 189 25.27 8.42 0.47
C ASN A 189 23.85 8.26 1.05
N LEU A 190 23.51 7.05 1.50
CA LEU A 190 22.35 6.89 2.38
C LEU A 190 22.68 7.54 3.74
N PRO A 191 21.78 8.33 4.33
CA PRO A 191 22.03 8.93 5.63
C PRO A 191 22.20 7.82 6.68
N ILE A 192 23.20 7.96 7.54
CA ILE A 192 23.39 7.06 8.69
C ILE A 192 22.42 7.48 9.79
N LEU A 193 21.58 6.56 10.24
CA LEU A 193 20.69 6.76 11.35
C LEU A 193 21.44 6.51 12.66
N SER A 194 21.75 7.59 13.37
CA SER A 194 22.39 7.55 14.69
C SER A 194 21.31 7.57 15.77
N VAL A 195 21.04 6.41 16.37
CA VAL A 195 20.10 6.23 17.49
C VAL A 195 20.76 5.35 18.56
N PRO A 196 20.31 5.45 19.83
CA PRO A 196 20.84 4.60 20.90
C PRO A 196 20.69 3.12 20.56
N THR A 197 21.65 2.33 21.04
CA THR A 197 21.60 0.86 20.94
C THR A 197 21.00 0.25 22.20
N ALA A 198 20.72 -1.07 22.18
CA ALA A 198 20.03 -1.76 23.28
C ALA A 198 20.73 -1.63 24.64
N GLU A 199 22.05 -1.43 24.65
CA GLU A 199 22.89 -1.26 25.84
C GLU A 199 22.80 0.17 26.42
N GLU A 200 22.31 1.13 25.64
CA GLU A 200 22.27 2.56 25.96
C GLU A 200 20.86 3.05 26.34
N PHE A 201 19.84 2.18 26.24
CA PHE A 201 18.46 2.59 26.50
C PHE A 201 18.23 3.02 27.94
N SER A 202 17.64 4.20 28.09
CA SER A 202 17.15 4.68 29.39
C SER A 202 15.94 3.87 29.86
N PRO A 203 15.70 3.68 31.17
CA PRO A 203 14.50 2.98 31.67
C PRO A 203 13.20 3.63 31.19
N VAL A 204 12.16 2.82 30.93
CA VAL A 204 10.89 3.26 30.34
C VAL A 204 10.24 4.38 31.17
N GLU A 205 10.34 4.28 32.49
CA GLU A 205 9.76 5.23 33.45
C GLU A 205 10.36 6.63 33.31
N THR A 206 11.60 6.72 32.81
CA THR A 206 12.32 7.98 32.64
C THR A 206 12.11 8.62 31.27
N LEU A 207 11.57 7.88 30.30
CA LEU A 207 11.43 8.34 28.90
C LEU A 207 10.60 9.63 28.79
N LEU A 208 9.52 9.77 29.58
CA LEU A 208 8.67 10.97 29.55
C LEU A 208 9.34 12.23 30.09
N THR A 209 10.48 12.09 30.76
CA THR A 209 11.28 13.23 31.26
C THR A 209 12.27 13.76 30.20
N LEU A 210 12.50 12.99 29.14
CA LEU A 210 13.44 13.35 28.08
C LEU A 210 12.88 14.46 27.19
N PRO A 211 13.76 15.31 26.62
CA PRO A 211 13.32 16.27 25.62
C PRO A 211 12.83 15.54 24.36
N PRO A 212 11.85 16.09 23.62
CA PRO A 212 11.13 15.36 22.57
C PRO A 212 12.02 14.72 21.49
N LYS A 213 13.11 15.38 21.10
CA LYS A 213 14.07 14.84 20.12
C LYS A 213 14.79 13.60 20.67
N LYS A 214 15.25 13.65 21.92
CA LYS A 214 15.91 12.50 22.57
C LYS A 214 14.93 11.36 22.82
N LEU A 215 13.71 11.68 23.21
CA LEU A 215 12.63 10.71 23.32
C LEU A 215 12.38 10.01 21.98
N LEU A 216 12.32 10.75 20.87
CA LEU A 216 12.19 10.15 19.53
C LEU A 216 13.39 9.24 19.20
N GLU A 217 14.62 9.67 19.45
CA GLU A 217 15.83 8.87 19.22
C GLU A 217 15.78 7.54 20.01
N GLU A 218 15.41 7.56 21.29
CA GLU A 218 15.22 6.37 22.13
C GLU A 218 14.13 5.45 21.58
N LEU A 219 12.97 6.01 21.20
CA LEU A 219 11.87 5.24 20.62
C LEU A 219 12.29 4.56 19.32
N LEU A 220 12.99 5.27 18.44
CA LEU A 220 13.53 4.71 17.20
C LEU A 220 14.53 3.59 17.49
N GLY A 221 15.47 3.80 18.41
CA GLY A 221 16.43 2.78 18.82
C GLY A 221 15.74 1.50 19.28
N ARG A 222 14.74 1.61 20.16
CA ARG A 222 13.95 0.49 20.68
C ARG A 222 13.20 -0.27 19.59
N VAL A 223 12.54 0.46 18.69
CA VAL A 223 11.83 -0.11 17.53
C VAL A 223 12.80 -0.85 16.59
N LEU A 224 14.03 -0.34 16.45
CA LEU A 224 15.08 -0.93 15.62
C LEU A 224 15.81 -2.10 16.28
N ALA A 225 15.82 -2.19 17.60
CA ALA A 225 16.35 -3.35 18.31
C ALA A 225 15.44 -4.59 18.14
N GLY A 226 14.12 -4.41 18.22
CA GLY A 226 13.12 -5.50 18.27
C GLY A 226 12.72 -6.17 16.95
N GLY A 227 13.58 -6.24 15.93
CA GLY A 227 13.25 -6.94 14.67
C GLY A 227 12.22 -6.20 13.77
N ILE A 228 10.99 -6.70 13.71
CA ILE A 228 9.91 -6.10 12.92
C ILE A 228 9.25 -5.00 13.75
N GLY A 229 9.85 -3.81 13.65
CA GLY A 229 9.49 -2.66 14.46
C GLY A 229 8.43 -1.77 13.82
N ARG A 230 7.45 -1.37 14.62
CA ARG A 230 6.47 -0.33 14.33
C ARG A 230 6.39 0.61 15.52
N LEU A 231 6.12 1.88 15.26
CA LEU A 231 5.85 2.89 16.28
C LEU A 231 4.50 3.52 15.97
N TYR A 232 3.66 3.66 16.98
CA TYR A 232 2.32 4.23 16.91
C TYR A 232 2.23 5.40 17.87
N LEU A 233 1.77 6.54 17.38
CA LEU A 233 1.48 7.73 18.17
C LEU A 233 -0.03 7.99 18.04
N GLU A 234 -0.76 7.76 19.12
CA GLU A 234 -2.21 7.95 19.20
C GLU A 234 -2.53 9.17 20.06
N ARG A 235 -3.41 10.03 19.54
CA ARG A 235 -3.83 11.25 20.23
C ARG A 235 -5.18 11.01 20.91
N LEU A 236 -5.21 11.10 22.23
CA LEU A 236 -6.44 11.05 23.04
C LEU A 236 -6.86 12.48 23.43
N PRO A 237 -8.08 12.70 23.98
CA PRO A 237 -8.60 14.04 24.27
C PRO A 237 -7.70 14.87 25.19
N TYR A 238 -7.11 14.23 26.20
CA TYR A 238 -6.34 14.90 27.26
C TYR A 238 -4.90 14.39 27.39
N THR A 239 -4.57 13.30 26.70
CA THR A 239 -3.25 12.66 26.76
C THR A 239 -2.90 12.08 25.39
N GLY A 240 -1.64 11.68 25.21
CA GLY A 240 -1.21 10.86 24.10
C GLY A 240 -0.89 9.45 24.58
N ARG A 241 -0.78 8.54 23.62
CA ARG A 241 -0.29 7.19 23.83
C ARG A 241 0.76 6.88 22.77
N ILE A 242 1.88 6.29 23.19
CA ILE A 242 2.92 5.83 22.28
C ILE A 242 3.09 4.32 22.49
N LEU A 243 2.92 3.58 21.40
CA LEU A 243 3.08 2.13 21.37
C LEU A 243 4.17 1.77 20.37
N TRP A 244 4.89 0.69 20.62
CA TRP A 244 5.76 0.12 19.59
C TRP A 244 5.63 -1.40 19.55
N SER A 245 6.01 -1.99 18.41
CA SER A 245 6.12 -3.44 18.32
C SER A 245 7.51 -3.92 18.67
N GLU A 246 7.57 -4.97 19.48
CA GLU A 246 8.77 -5.75 19.72
C GLU A 246 8.52 -7.16 19.19
N ASN A 247 9.35 -7.61 18.22
CA ASN A 247 9.22 -8.90 17.55
C ASN A 247 7.81 -9.14 16.98
N GLY A 248 7.21 -8.10 16.39
CA GLY A 248 5.88 -8.16 15.78
C GLY A 248 4.69 -8.06 16.75
N VAL A 249 4.91 -8.05 18.07
CA VAL A 249 3.83 -7.88 19.07
C VAL A 249 3.76 -6.44 19.52
N LEU A 250 2.56 -5.85 19.45
CA LEU A 250 2.28 -4.49 19.89
C LEU A 250 2.40 -4.38 21.42
N GLN A 251 3.26 -3.51 21.89
CA GLN A 251 3.42 -3.18 23.30
C GLN A 251 2.97 -1.73 23.55
N SER A 252 2.02 -1.56 24.47
CA SER A 252 1.71 -0.25 25.04
C SER A 252 2.77 0.05 26.08
N VAL A 253 3.62 1.05 25.83
CA VAL A 253 4.75 1.30 26.73
C VAL A 253 4.74 2.68 27.33
N LEU A 254 4.23 3.69 26.62
CA LEU A 254 4.03 5.02 27.17
C LEU A 254 2.55 5.39 27.11
N GLU A 255 1.88 5.22 28.24
CA GLU A 255 0.49 5.63 28.43
C GLU A 255 0.42 6.99 29.11
N LYS A 256 -0.70 7.71 28.88
CA LYS A 256 -0.98 9.02 29.49
C LYS A 256 0.12 10.06 29.25
N VAL A 257 0.70 10.07 28.05
CA VAL A 257 1.73 11.03 27.65
C VAL A 257 1.15 12.45 27.69
N PRO A 258 1.77 13.43 28.36
CA PRO A 258 1.30 14.81 28.34
C PRO A 258 1.23 15.36 26.90
N LEU A 259 0.17 16.10 26.56
CA LEU A 259 -0.06 16.59 25.19
C LEU A 259 1.10 17.44 24.64
N SER A 260 1.79 18.19 25.50
CA SER A 260 2.97 18.98 25.12
C SER A 260 4.13 18.09 24.68
N VAL A 261 4.42 17.04 25.43
CA VAL A 261 5.45 16.05 25.11
C VAL A 261 5.06 15.29 23.84
N PHE A 262 3.82 14.80 23.76
CA PHE A 262 3.30 14.10 22.59
C PHE A 262 3.42 14.96 21.32
N GLN A 263 2.98 16.22 21.38
CA GLN A 263 3.09 17.13 20.23
C GLN A 263 4.55 17.41 19.87
N GLY A 264 5.43 17.53 20.88
CA GLY A 264 6.87 17.65 20.66
C GLY A 264 7.43 16.47 19.86
N VAL A 265 7.09 15.24 20.27
CA VAL A 265 7.55 14.02 19.59
C VAL A 265 6.96 13.94 18.18
N MET A 266 5.68 14.25 18.00
CA MET A 266 5.02 14.31 16.69
C MET A 266 5.73 15.31 15.75
N ASN A 267 6.09 16.48 16.26
CA ASN A 267 6.79 17.50 15.50
C ASN A 267 8.20 17.03 15.08
N GLU A 268 8.95 16.41 15.99
CA GLU A 268 10.26 15.83 15.67
C GLU A 268 10.15 14.67 14.67
N LEU A 269 9.12 13.83 14.80
CA LEU A 269 8.84 12.73 13.86
C LEU A 269 8.52 13.26 12.47
N LYS A 270 7.74 14.34 12.37
CA LYS A 270 7.49 15.04 11.10
C LYS A 270 8.77 15.61 10.50
N ARG A 271 9.60 16.31 11.29
CA ARG A 271 10.90 16.82 10.83
C ARG A 271 11.79 15.69 10.33
N PHE A 272 11.82 14.57 11.04
CA PHE A 272 12.56 13.38 10.67
C PHE A 272 12.13 12.81 9.31
N GLY A 273 10.82 12.80 9.04
CA GLY A 273 10.23 12.41 7.76
C GLY A 273 10.21 13.51 6.69
N SER A 274 10.81 14.68 6.93
CA SER A 274 10.71 15.85 6.05
C SER A 274 9.27 16.29 5.75
N LEU A 275 8.35 16.02 6.67
CA LEU A 275 6.97 16.51 6.64
C LEU A 275 6.88 17.91 7.27
N PRO A 276 5.98 18.77 6.78
CA PRO A 276 5.79 20.09 7.36
C PRO A 276 5.22 19.96 8.78
N VAL A 277 5.73 20.78 9.70
CA VAL A 277 5.28 20.84 11.10
C VAL A 277 4.04 21.73 11.22
N ILE A 278 3.04 21.42 10.39
CA ILE A 278 1.69 21.99 10.41
C ILE A 278 0.71 20.84 10.56
N THR A 279 -0.49 21.12 11.06
CA THR A 279 -1.57 20.14 11.10
C THR A 279 -1.96 19.76 9.67
N LEU A 280 -2.01 18.47 9.38
CA LEU A 280 -2.37 17.94 8.08
C LEU A 280 -3.90 17.79 7.99
N ALA A 281 -4.47 18.24 6.87
CA ALA A 281 -5.89 18.04 6.57
C ALA A 281 -6.18 16.64 6.00
N GLU A 282 -5.17 16.02 5.37
CA GLU A 282 -5.27 14.72 4.76
C GLU A 282 -4.09 13.83 5.18
N PRO A 283 -4.28 12.49 5.18
CA PRO A 283 -3.19 11.53 5.33
C PRO A 283 -1.98 11.84 4.45
N LYS A 284 -0.78 11.84 5.04
CA LYS A 284 0.48 11.90 4.28
C LYS A 284 1.40 10.77 4.66
N GLN A 285 1.99 10.14 3.65
CA GLN A 285 2.99 9.09 3.80
C GLN A 285 4.31 9.54 3.17
N VAL A 286 5.40 9.30 3.88
CA VAL A 286 6.77 9.53 3.42
C VAL A 286 7.61 8.29 3.71
N GLU A 287 8.53 8.02 2.81
CA GLU A 287 9.44 6.89 2.91
C GLU A 287 10.87 7.42 2.91
N ARG A 288 11.69 6.90 3.82
CA ARG A 288 13.08 7.30 3.99
C ARG A 288 13.95 6.07 4.08
N GLU A 289 14.90 5.97 3.17
CA GLU A 289 15.95 4.97 3.26
C GLU A 289 17.15 5.50 4.05
N CYS A 290 17.70 4.65 4.91
CA CYS A 290 18.90 4.98 5.69
C CYS A 290 19.70 3.71 6.02
N LEU A 291 20.89 3.93 6.56
CA LEU A 291 21.74 2.87 7.12
C LEU A 291 21.63 2.89 8.64
N TYR A 292 21.40 1.74 9.25
CA TYR A 292 21.48 1.52 10.70
C TYR A 292 22.40 0.33 10.94
N GLN A 293 23.47 0.53 11.71
CA GLN A 293 24.50 -0.51 11.93
C GLN A 293 24.99 -1.18 10.63
N GLN A 294 25.20 -0.37 9.57
CA GLN A 294 25.56 -0.80 8.21
C GLN A 294 24.48 -1.55 7.42
N ASP A 295 23.35 -1.87 8.04
CA ASP A 295 22.20 -2.45 7.35
C ASP A 295 21.32 -1.38 6.72
N ARG A 296 20.92 -1.61 5.47
CA ARG A 296 19.93 -0.78 4.77
C ARG A 296 18.54 -1.08 5.29
N LEU A 297 17.81 -0.03 5.63
CA LEU A 297 16.41 -0.11 6.00
C LEU A 297 15.62 1.02 5.35
N LEU A 298 14.31 0.80 5.26
CA LEU A 298 13.34 1.81 4.84
C LEU A 298 12.38 2.08 5.99
N LEU A 299 12.28 3.35 6.36
CA LEU A 299 11.32 3.86 7.32
C LEU A 299 10.15 4.45 6.57
N ARG A 300 8.95 3.90 6.77
CA ARG A 300 7.72 4.44 6.23
C ARG A 300 6.97 5.15 7.35
N LEU A 301 6.90 6.47 7.27
CA LEU A 301 6.12 7.30 8.19
C LEU A 301 4.81 7.68 7.52
N ARG A 302 3.69 7.42 8.20
CA ARG A 302 2.37 7.90 7.81
C ARG A 302 1.80 8.74 8.94
N VAL A 303 1.38 9.96 8.64
CA VAL A 303 0.70 10.87 9.56
C VAL A 303 -0.74 11.06 9.09
N MET A 304 -1.69 10.94 10.01
CA MET A 304 -3.11 11.00 9.76
C MET A 304 -3.74 12.10 10.63
N PRO A 305 -4.69 12.89 10.10
CA PRO A 305 -5.59 13.65 10.96
C PRO A 305 -6.48 12.68 11.75
N GLY A 306 -6.62 12.90 13.05
CA GLY A 306 -7.51 12.16 13.94
C GLY A 306 -8.48 13.08 14.69
N MET A 307 -9.42 12.48 15.41
CA MET A 307 -10.50 13.20 16.11
C MET A 307 -9.99 14.24 17.12
N TYR A 308 -8.89 13.94 17.79
CA TYR A 308 -8.33 14.77 18.88
C TYR A 308 -7.01 15.46 18.49
N GLY A 309 -6.64 15.38 17.22
CA GLY A 309 -5.36 15.82 16.67
C GLY A 309 -4.72 14.73 15.83
N GLU A 310 -3.46 14.93 15.46
CA GLU A 310 -2.78 14.02 14.53
C GLU A 310 -2.30 12.74 15.20
N GLU A 311 -2.34 11.67 14.41
CA GLU A 311 -1.83 10.36 14.73
C GLU A 311 -0.72 9.99 13.75
N ALA A 312 0.22 9.14 14.16
CA ALA A 312 1.29 8.70 13.29
C ALA A 312 1.62 7.23 13.46
N THR A 313 2.01 6.61 12.35
CA THR A 313 2.54 5.26 12.31
C THR A 313 3.88 5.29 11.59
N LEU A 314 4.89 4.69 12.20
CA LEU A 314 6.20 4.46 11.58
C LEU A 314 6.40 2.95 11.45
N GLN A 315 6.72 2.49 10.24
CA GLN A 315 7.04 1.10 9.96
C GLN A 315 8.51 0.97 9.56
N VAL A 316 9.22 0.03 10.18
CA VAL A 316 10.58 -0.35 9.80
C VAL A 316 10.52 -1.53 8.83
N LEU A 317 11.06 -1.34 7.64
CA LEU A 317 11.27 -2.40 6.66
C LEU A 317 12.77 -2.68 6.53
N ARG A 318 13.17 -3.91 6.84
CA ARG A 318 14.56 -4.39 6.70
C ARG A 318 14.59 -5.84 6.24
N GLY A 319 15.76 -6.30 5.78
CA GLY A 319 15.96 -7.69 5.36
C GLY A 319 14.94 -8.15 4.30
N ALA A 320 14.29 -9.28 4.54
CA ALA A 320 13.31 -9.86 3.61
C ALA A 320 12.10 -8.95 3.37
N ALA A 321 11.61 -8.24 4.40
CA ALA A 321 10.48 -7.33 4.27
C ALA A 321 10.80 -6.14 3.35
N LEU A 322 12.01 -5.60 3.45
CA LEU A 322 12.49 -4.54 2.55
C LEU A 322 12.62 -5.05 1.11
N LYS A 323 13.23 -6.23 0.91
CA LYS A 323 13.36 -6.85 -0.41
C LYS A 323 12.00 -7.07 -1.06
N PHE A 324 11.05 -7.63 -0.32
CA PHE A 324 9.68 -7.85 -0.79
C PHE A 324 9.02 -6.53 -1.19
N TYR A 325 9.14 -5.50 -0.36
CA TYR A 325 8.59 -4.19 -0.65
C TYR A 325 9.16 -3.59 -1.94
N GLN A 326 10.49 -3.65 -2.11
CA GLN A 326 11.17 -3.18 -3.32
C GLN A 326 10.73 -3.97 -4.56
N GLN A 327 10.58 -5.29 -4.43
CA GLN A 327 10.10 -6.14 -5.51
C GLN A 327 8.67 -5.77 -5.94
N GLN A 328 7.80 -5.49 -4.97
CA GLN A 328 6.45 -5.04 -5.23
C GLN A 328 6.42 -3.66 -5.92
N GLN A 329 7.28 -2.73 -5.51
CA GLN A 329 7.41 -1.41 -6.18
C GLN A 329 7.85 -1.56 -7.63
N LEU A 330 8.87 -2.37 -7.90
CA LEU A 330 9.33 -2.65 -9.25
C LEU A 330 8.23 -3.26 -10.10
N THR A 331 7.51 -4.25 -9.56
CA THR A 331 6.39 -4.92 -10.26
C THR A 331 5.26 -3.95 -10.59
N ARG A 332 4.95 -3.01 -9.69
CA ARG A 332 3.95 -1.96 -9.95
C ARG A 332 4.43 -1.04 -11.06
N LEU A 333 5.63 -0.48 -10.92
CA LEU A 333 6.20 0.46 -11.91
C LEU A 333 6.31 -0.17 -13.30
N SER A 334 6.70 -1.44 -13.39
CA SER A 334 6.74 -2.15 -14.67
C SER A 334 5.36 -2.33 -15.28
N ARG A 335 4.33 -2.62 -14.46
CA ARG A 335 2.94 -2.76 -14.94
C ARG A 335 2.43 -1.40 -15.44
N ASP A 336 2.69 -0.34 -14.69
CA ASP A 336 2.30 1.03 -15.06
C ASP A 336 2.98 1.45 -16.38
N ALA A 337 4.30 1.22 -16.49
CA ALA A 337 5.05 1.50 -17.71
C ALA A 337 4.53 0.71 -18.92
N LEU A 338 4.18 -0.57 -18.73
CA LEU A 338 3.57 -1.40 -19.76
C LEU A 338 2.21 -0.84 -20.20
N SER A 339 1.36 -0.45 -19.26
CA SER A 339 0.05 0.14 -19.54
C SER A 339 0.19 1.45 -20.33
N ILE A 340 1.13 2.31 -19.94
CA ILE A 340 1.40 3.56 -20.65
C ILE A 340 1.93 3.29 -22.06
N SER A 341 2.85 2.32 -22.21
CA SER A 341 3.36 1.89 -23.53
C SER A 341 2.23 1.42 -24.45
N GLN A 342 1.29 0.62 -23.95
CA GLN A 342 0.13 0.15 -24.71
C GLN A 342 -0.80 1.30 -25.11
N GLN A 343 -1.06 2.25 -24.21
CA GLN A 343 -1.84 3.44 -24.52
C GLN A 343 -1.17 4.30 -25.62
N LEU A 344 0.16 4.46 -25.54
CA LEU A 344 0.93 5.17 -26.56
C LEU A 344 0.87 4.44 -27.91
N SER A 345 0.94 3.10 -27.91
CA SER A 345 0.81 2.27 -29.11
C SER A 345 -0.54 2.49 -29.79
N TYR A 346 -1.62 2.50 -29.01
CA TYR A 346 -2.97 2.74 -29.52
C TYR A 346 -3.08 4.14 -30.15
N LYS A 347 -2.55 5.17 -29.47
CA LYS A 347 -2.59 6.54 -29.99
C LYS A 347 -1.75 6.75 -31.24
N LEU A 348 -0.61 6.06 -31.37
CA LEU A 348 0.18 6.09 -32.59
C LEU A 348 -0.54 5.42 -33.76
N HIS A 349 -1.23 4.32 -33.52
CA HIS A 349 -2.05 3.68 -34.55
C HIS A 349 -3.18 4.60 -35.01
N GLU A 350 -3.89 5.23 -34.08
CA GLU A 350 -4.94 6.21 -34.40
C GLU A 350 -4.39 7.40 -35.22
N LEU A 351 -3.20 7.88 -34.86
CA LEU A 351 -2.52 8.94 -35.59
C LEU A 351 -2.14 8.49 -37.02
N GLN A 352 -1.58 7.29 -37.15
CA GLN A 352 -1.23 6.70 -38.44
C GLN A 352 -2.46 6.55 -39.35
N GLU A 353 -3.58 6.06 -38.84
CA GLU A 353 -4.83 5.96 -39.60
C GLU A 353 -5.31 7.33 -40.10
N ARG A 354 -5.29 8.35 -39.23
CA ARG A 354 -5.70 9.70 -39.61
C ARG A 354 -4.77 10.33 -40.65
N ILE A 355 -3.46 10.09 -40.55
CA ILE A 355 -2.50 10.56 -41.55
C ILE A 355 -2.75 9.88 -42.89
N LEU A 356 -2.94 8.56 -42.92
CA LEU A 356 -3.23 7.84 -44.17
C LEU A 356 -4.51 8.34 -44.87
N VAL A 357 -5.51 8.78 -44.10
CA VAL A 357 -6.74 9.41 -44.62
C VAL A 357 -6.50 10.85 -45.08
N SER A 358 -5.58 11.59 -44.45
CA SER A 358 -5.19 12.92 -44.90
C SER A 358 -4.33 12.82 -46.18
N ARG A 359 -4.81 13.38 -47.30
CA ARG A 359 -4.24 13.19 -48.66
C ARG A 359 -2.85 13.83 -48.88
N ASN A 360 -2.09 14.12 -47.82
CA ASN A 360 -0.84 14.89 -47.85
C ASN A 360 0.25 14.21 -47.01
N VAL A 361 0.45 12.91 -47.21
CA VAL A 361 1.43 12.09 -46.47
C VAL A 361 2.79 12.16 -47.16
N ASN A 362 3.81 12.59 -46.42
CA ASN A 362 5.19 12.65 -46.90
C ASN A 362 5.90 11.33 -46.57
N SER A 363 6.80 10.84 -47.43
CA SER A 363 7.57 9.61 -47.16
C SER A 363 8.35 9.67 -45.84
N SER A 364 8.88 10.84 -45.48
CA SER A 364 9.58 11.08 -44.22
C SER A 364 8.71 10.92 -42.97
N GLN A 365 7.40 11.23 -43.07
CA GLN A 365 6.47 11.03 -41.96
C GLN A 365 6.23 9.53 -41.74
N ILE A 366 6.04 8.76 -42.81
CA ILE A 366 5.87 7.30 -42.73
C ILE A 366 7.10 6.62 -42.12
N GLU A 367 8.31 7.02 -42.54
CA GLU A 367 9.55 6.52 -41.96
C GLU A 367 9.66 6.84 -40.45
N SER A 368 9.27 8.05 -40.05
CA SER A 368 9.25 8.45 -38.63
C SER A 368 8.26 7.63 -37.81
N PHE A 369 7.08 7.32 -38.33
CA PHE A 369 6.10 6.43 -37.65
C PHE A 369 6.60 5.00 -37.50
N ASN A 370 7.22 4.46 -38.56
CA ASN A 370 7.80 3.12 -38.52
C ASN A 370 8.93 3.05 -37.49
N ALA A 371 9.79 4.07 -37.43
CA ALA A 371 10.83 4.17 -36.41
C ALA A 371 10.24 4.25 -34.99
N LEU A 372 9.18 5.03 -34.79
CA LEU A 372 8.53 5.17 -33.49
C LEU A 372 7.85 3.86 -33.04
N ASN A 373 7.17 3.16 -33.95
CA ASN A 373 6.56 1.86 -33.66
C ASN A 373 7.61 0.81 -33.28
N ASN A 374 8.74 0.75 -33.99
CA ASN A 374 9.84 -0.16 -33.66
C ASN A 374 10.43 0.16 -32.28
N LEU A 375 10.62 1.45 -31.97
CA LEU A 375 11.11 1.88 -30.66
C LEU A 375 10.16 1.47 -29.53
N LEU A 376 8.84 1.63 -29.75
CA LEU A 376 7.83 1.25 -28.77
C LEU A 376 7.75 -0.26 -28.55
N GLN A 377 7.84 -1.06 -29.62
CA GLN A 377 7.89 -2.52 -29.51
C GLN A 377 9.11 -3.00 -28.73
N ASN A 378 10.27 -2.40 -28.98
CA ASN A 378 11.48 -2.71 -28.21
C ASN A 378 11.30 -2.34 -26.74
N LEU A 379 10.75 -1.15 -26.45
CA LEU A 379 10.46 -0.71 -25.09
C LEU A 379 9.52 -1.68 -24.36
N ASP A 380 8.46 -2.15 -25.01
CA ASP A 380 7.52 -3.13 -24.46
C ASP A 380 8.20 -4.47 -24.11
N GLN A 381 9.07 -4.96 -25.00
CA GLN A 381 9.87 -6.17 -24.76
C GLN A 381 10.86 -5.99 -23.61
N HIS A 382 11.51 -4.83 -23.50
CA HIS A 382 12.44 -4.55 -22.42
C HIS A 382 11.73 -4.43 -21.07
N ILE A 383 10.56 -3.79 -21.00
CA ILE A 383 9.76 -3.73 -19.77
C ILE A 383 9.32 -5.14 -19.33
N LYS A 384 8.94 -6.00 -20.27
CA LYS A 384 8.59 -7.41 -20.00
C LYS A 384 9.76 -8.22 -19.42
N LYS A 385 11.00 -7.98 -19.87
CA LYS A 385 12.19 -8.64 -19.32
C LYS A 385 12.45 -8.23 -17.87
N LEU A 386 12.33 -6.93 -17.56
CA LEU A 386 12.46 -6.39 -16.21
C LEU A 386 11.44 -6.97 -15.22
N THR A 387 10.34 -7.54 -15.71
CA THR A 387 9.30 -8.20 -14.89
C THR A 387 9.54 -9.69 -14.68
N ILE A 388 10.22 -10.38 -15.59
CA ILE A 388 10.37 -11.85 -15.56
C ILE A 388 11.56 -12.27 -14.69
N GLU A 389 12.67 -11.51 -14.68
CA GLU A 389 13.91 -11.87 -13.95
C GLU A 389 13.78 -11.90 -12.42
N ASN A 390 12.68 -11.40 -11.85
CA ASN A 390 12.52 -11.31 -10.40
C ASN A 390 11.44 -12.23 -9.82
N SER A 391 10.93 -13.17 -10.60
CA SER A 391 9.91 -14.14 -10.17
C SER A 391 10.46 -15.53 -9.83
N GLU A 392 11.78 -15.75 -9.94
CA GLU A 392 12.41 -17.00 -9.49
C GLU A 392 12.57 -17.03 -7.97
N PRO A 393 12.02 -18.06 -7.28
CA PRO A 393 12.28 -18.25 -5.86
C PRO A 393 13.75 -18.66 -5.66
N PRO A 394 14.37 -18.34 -4.51
CA PRO A 394 15.70 -18.84 -4.20
C PRO A 394 15.64 -20.37 -4.21
N THR A 395 16.45 -20.98 -5.08
CA THR A 395 16.69 -22.41 -5.06
C THR A 395 17.39 -22.74 -3.74
N LYS A 396 16.90 -23.80 -3.09
CA LYS A 396 17.16 -24.24 -1.71
C LYS A 396 18.59 -24.10 -1.20
#